data_AF-A0A1V5H3B4-F1
#
_entry.id   AF-A0A1V5H3B4-F1
#
_cell.length_a   1.000
_cell.length_b   1.000
_cell.length_c   1.000
_cell.angle_alpha   90.00
_cell.angle_beta   90.00
_cell.angle_gamma   90.00
#
_symmetry.space_group_name_H-M   'P 1'
#
loop_
_entity.id
_entity.type
_entity.pdbx_description
1 polymer ?
#
loop_
_entity_poly.entity_id
_entity_poly.type
_entity_poly.pdbx_seq_one_letter_code
_entity_poly.pdbx_strand_id
1 'polypeptide(L)'
;MASNAAPKPPAAPKPAAKPGGAKPAVDKAAAEKPAGPRHIALRQQYDERIAPQLMKERGYQNRHQVPRLLKVVLNTGVSTSQDREVIQEAVELLTQISGQKPVVTKARKSISNFKLREGMSVGVCVTLRGPLMYNFLYRLINIVLPRVRDFRGVSGKAFDGSGNYSMGLSDQTVFPELNLDKIKHTIGMNICIVTSASTDEEAKHLLTLMGMPFAG
;
A
#
# COMPACT_ATOMS: atom_id res chain seq x y z
N MET A 1 11.14 85.62 -39.86
CA MET A 1 12.08 84.77 -40.61
C MET A 1 12.19 83.44 -39.89
N ALA A 2 11.82 82.35 -40.60
CA ALA A 2 12.06 80.91 -40.38
C ALA A 2 11.90 80.33 -38.95
N SER A 3 10.70 79.84 -38.61
CA SER A 3 10.35 78.39 -38.52
C SER A 3 11.30 77.36 -39.14
N ASN A 4 11.76 76.38 -38.35
CA ASN A 4 11.88 74.95 -38.70
C ASN A 4 12.26 74.15 -37.43
N ALA A 5 11.34 73.39 -36.83
CA ALA A 5 11.00 72.00 -37.14
C ALA A 5 12.02 70.97 -36.60
N ALA A 6 11.60 70.22 -35.58
CA ALA A 6 12.30 69.11 -34.96
C ALA A 6 12.38 67.87 -35.87
N PRO A 7 13.35 66.96 -35.66
CA PRO A 7 13.20 65.57 -36.02
C PRO A 7 13.13 64.63 -34.79
N LYS A 8 12.19 63.70 -34.89
CA LYS A 8 11.86 62.58 -34.00
C LYS A 8 12.99 61.54 -33.88
N PRO A 9 13.03 60.74 -32.79
CA PRO A 9 13.94 59.61 -32.65
C PRO A 9 13.59 58.46 -33.61
N PRO A 10 14.59 57.68 -34.10
CA PRO A 10 14.35 56.57 -35.00
C PRO A 10 13.73 55.35 -34.31
N ALA A 11 12.86 54.68 -35.07
CA ALA A 11 11.91 53.66 -34.65
C ALA A 11 12.53 52.27 -34.37
N ALA A 12 11.88 51.54 -33.48
CA ALA A 12 12.04 50.10 -33.27
C ALA A 12 11.56 49.30 -34.50
N PRO A 13 12.22 48.19 -34.87
CA PRO A 13 11.66 47.27 -35.86
C PRO A 13 10.72 46.24 -35.17
N LYS A 14 9.47 46.17 -35.65
CA LYS A 14 8.58 44.98 -35.56
C LYS A 14 8.51 44.31 -36.96
N PRO A 15 7.69 43.25 -37.18
CA PRO A 15 8.08 41.84 -37.15
C PRO A 15 7.94 41.17 -38.54
N ALA A 16 8.79 40.20 -38.87
CA ALA A 16 8.62 39.38 -40.09
C ALA A 16 7.96 38.04 -39.75
N ALA A 17 6.90 37.72 -40.50
CA ALA A 17 6.01 36.57 -40.34
C ALA A 17 6.56 35.26 -40.97
N LYS A 18 5.98 34.14 -40.53
CA LYS A 18 6.17 32.75 -41.01
C LYS A 18 5.84 32.58 -42.51
N PRO A 19 6.38 31.53 -43.16
CA PRO A 19 5.62 30.27 -43.36
C PRO A 19 6.47 29.06 -42.94
N GLY A 20 6.00 27.94 -42.40
CA GLY A 20 4.86 27.12 -42.79
C GLY A 20 5.38 25.75 -43.25
N GLY A 21 5.37 24.75 -42.36
CA GLY A 21 5.25 23.32 -42.72
C GLY A 21 6.51 22.49 -43.00
N ALA A 22 7.00 21.78 -41.97
CA ALA A 22 7.47 20.38 -42.08
C ALA A 22 7.62 19.81 -40.65
N LYS A 23 6.86 18.76 -40.31
CA LYS A 23 7.10 17.95 -39.12
C LYS A 23 8.38 17.13 -39.32
N PRO A 24 9.24 16.98 -38.30
CA PRO A 24 10.06 15.79 -38.18
C PRO A 24 9.55 14.88 -37.06
N ALA A 25 9.80 13.61 -37.30
CA ALA A 25 9.31 12.44 -36.62
C ALA A 25 9.65 12.36 -35.13
N VAL A 26 8.82 11.54 -34.48
CA VAL A 26 8.87 11.08 -33.11
C VAL A 26 10.12 10.23 -32.88
N ASP A 27 11.06 10.73 -32.07
CA ASP A 27 12.04 9.87 -31.42
C ASP A 27 11.55 9.52 -30.01
N LYS A 28 11.07 8.28 -29.90
CA LYS A 28 10.73 7.62 -28.64
C LYS A 28 12.00 7.44 -27.81
N ALA A 29 12.31 8.40 -26.96
CA ALA A 29 13.22 8.16 -25.84
C ALA A 29 12.46 7.32 -24.80
N ALA A 30 12.61 6.00 -24.91
CA ALA A 30 12.19 5.06 -23.88
C ALA A 30 12.90 5.44 -22.59
N ALA A 31 12.16 5.99 -21.63
CA ALA A 31 12.67 6.28 -20.29
C ALA A 31 13.09 4.96 -19.64
N GLU A 32 14.39 4.77 -19.58
CA GLU A 32 15.04 3.64 -18.95
C GLU A 32 14.65 3.59 -17.47
N LYS A 33 14.22 2.40 -17.08
CA LYS A 33 13.35 2.16 -15.95
C LYS A 33 14.32 1.55 -14.90
N PRO A 34 14.69 2.23 -13.77
CA PRO A 34 15.72 1.73 -12.85
C PRO A 34 15.40 0.35 -12.25
N ALA A 35 16.42 -0.52 -12.26
CA ALA A 35 16.37 -1.90 -11.79
C ALA A 35 16.44 -2.00 -10.27
N GLY A 36 15.34 -2.50 -9.70
CA GLY A 36 15.17 -3.04 -8.34
C GLY A 36 14.00 -4.04 -8.41
N PRO A 37 13.64 -4.79 -7.37
CA PRO A 37 12.59 -5.82 -7.47
C PRO A 37 11.23 -5.16 -7.74
N ARG A 38 10.91 -4.99 -9.03
CA ARG A 38 9.69 -4.34 -9.51
C ARG A 38 8.57 -5.35 -9.58
N HIS A 39 7.91 -5.51 -8.45
CA HIS A 39 6.48 -5.70 -8.54
C HIS A 39 5.85 -4.32 -8.31
N ILE A 40 5.20 -3.78 -9.34
CA ILE A 40 4.43 -2.51 -9.30
C ILE A 40 3.06 -2.79 -9.96
N ALA A 41 2.64 -4.06 -10.03
CA ALA A 41 1.43 -4.45 -10.74
C ALA A 41 0.20 -3.83 -10.08
N LEU A 42 0.03 -3.98 -8.77
CA LEU A 42 -1.16 -3.49 -8.07
C LEU A 42 -1.21 -1.95 -8.00
N ARG A 43 -0.06 -1.28 -7.89
CA ARG A 43 -0.01 0.19 -7.91
C ARG A 43 -0.36 0.75 -9.29
N GLN A 44 0.17 0.16 -10.35
CA GLN A 44 -0.17 0.55 -11.73
C GLN A 44 -1.64 0.25 -12.03
N GLN A 45 -2.14 -0.93 -11.66
CA GLN A 45 -3.55 -1.28 -11.77
C GLN A 45 -4.44 -0.28 -11.03
N TYR A 46 -4.02 0.17 -9.84
CA TYR A 46 -4.73 1.20 -9.11
C TYR A 46 -4.82 2.52 -9.88
N ASP A 47 -3.68 3.03 -10.36
CA ASP A 47 -3.62 4.34 -11.02
C ASP A 47 -4.27 4.34 -12.42
N GLU A 48 -4.19 3.23 -13.16
CA GLU A 48 -4.65 3.11 -14.55
C GLU A 48 -6.11 2.63 -14.69
N ARG A 49 -6.58 1.76 -13.79
CA ARG A 49 -7.89 1.09 -13.93
C ARG A 49 -8.81 1.39 -12.75
N ILE A 50 -8.36 1.13 -11.53
CA ILE A 50 -9.24 1.17 -10.34
C ILE A 50 -9.66 2.60 -10.02
N ALA A 51 -8.71 3.55 -10.00
CA ALA A 51 -9.04 4.94 -9.66
C ALA A 51 -9.98 5.61 -10.67
N PRO A 52 -9.79 5.48 -12.00
CA PRO A 52 -10.77 5.96 -12.98
C PRO A 52 -12.13 5.28 -12.87
N GLN A 53 -12.17 3.99 -12.56
CA GLN A 53 -13.42 3.25 -12.40
C GLN A 53 -14.20 3.74 -11.17
N LEU A 54 -13.53 3.86 -10.02
CA LEU A 54 -14.13 4.41 -8.80
C LEU A 54 -14.65 5.84 -8.99
N MET A 55 -13.93 6.67 -9.74
CA MET A 55 -14.34 8.03 -10.06
C MET A 55 -15.63 8.06 -10.89
N LYS A 56 -15.79 7.13 -11.85
CA LYS A 56 -17.00 7.03 -12.67
C LYS A 56 -18.19 6.50 -11.87
N GLU A 57 -17.98 5.48 -11.04
CA GLU A 57 -19.08 4.80 -10.34
C GLU A 57 -19.63 5.60 -9.15
N ARG A 58 -18.75 6.28 -8.40
CA ARG A 58 -19.14 7.08 -7.22
C ARG A 58 -19.23 8.58 -7.51
N GLY A 59 -18.85 9.02 -8.72
CA GLY A 59 -19.00 10.42 -9.15
C GLY A 59 -18.14 11.42 -8.38
N TYR A 60 -16.95 11.03 -7.93
CA TYR A 60 -16.05 11.93 -7.17
C TYR A 60 -15.69 13.17 -7.99
N GLN A 61 -15.81 14.35 -7.37
CA GLN A 61 -15.51 15.63 -8.02
C GLN A 61 -14.00 15.88 -8.13
N ASN A 62 -13.23 15.33 -7.20
CA ASN A 62 -11.78 15.50 -7.15
C ASN A 62 -11.08 14.15 -7.18
N ARG A 63 -10.05 14.01 -8.01
CA ARG A 63 -9.21 12.80 -8.08
C ARG A 63 -8.61 12.42 -6.72
N HIS A 64 -8.35 13.39 -5.85
CA HIS A 64 -7.81 13.15 -4.51
C HIS A 64 -8.84 12.62 -3.50
N GLN A 65 -10.14 12.69 -3.81
CA GLN A 65 -11.20 12.07 -2.99
C GLN A 65 -11.30 10.56 -3.21
N VAL A 66 -10.73 10.05 -4.31
CA VAL A 66 -10.75 8.61 -4.60
C VAL A 66 -10.04 7.84 -3.48
N PRO A 67 -10.70 6.85 -2.85
CA PRO A 67 -10.11 6.05 -1.79
C PRO A 67 -8.80 5.39 -2.20
N ARG A 68 -7.77 5.54 -1.38
CA ARG A 68 -6.45 4.95 -1.57
C ARG A 68 -6.00 4.17 -0.33
N LEU A 69 -5.07 3.25 -0.53
CA LEU A 69 -4.37 2.59 0.57
C LEU A 69 -3.37 3.56 1.22
N LEU A 70 -3.42 3.68 2.54
CA LEU A 70 -2.51 4.53 3.32
C LEU A 70 -1.36 3.74 3.93
N LYS A 71 -1.69 2.63 4.59
CA LYS A 71 -0.72 1.72 5.21
C LYS A 71 -1.33 0.33 5.39
N VAL A 72 -0.49 -0.68 5.44
CA VAL A 72 -0.86 -2.02 5.92
C VAL A 72 -0.03 -2.32 7.15
N VAL A 73 -0.68 -2.68 8.25
CA VAL A 73 -0.02 -3.03 9.51
C VAL A 73 -0.14 -4.54 9.70
N LEU A 74 0.99 -5.18 9.93
CA LEU A 74 1.05 -6.59 10.32
C LEU A 74 1.41 -6.65 11.79
N ASN A 75 0.63 -7.39 12.56
CA ASN A 75 0.82 -7.50 14.00
C ASN A 75 0.65 -8.95 14.45
N THR A 76 1.62 -9.45 15.18
CA THR A 76 1.60 -10.78 15.80
C THR A 76 1.63 -10.60 17.31
N GLY A 77 0.62 -11.13 17.98
CA GLY A 77 0.59 -11.23 19.43
C GLY A 77 1.18 -12.56 19.87
N VAL A 78 2.12 -12.52 20.81
CA VAL A 78 2.72 -13.70 21.43
C VAL A 78 2.20 -13.77 22.86
N SER A 79 1.74 -14.93 23.31
CA SER A 79 1.24 -15.06 24.68
C SER A 79 2.40 -14.99 25.68
N THR A 80 2.14 -14.46 26.87
CA THR A 80 3.16 -14.28 27.93
C THR A 80 3.77 -15.59 28.44
N SER A 81 3.12 -16.71 28.15
CA SER A 81 3.59 -18.07 28.48
C SER A 81 4.69 -18.57 27.55
N GLN A 82 4.90 -17.90 26.41
CA GLN A 82 5.83 -18.35 25.38
C GLN A 82 7.22 -17.74 25.57
N ASP A 83 8.24 -18.55 25.25
CA ASP A 83 9.63 -18.22 25.43
C ASP A 83 10.05 -17.00 24.61
N ARG A 84 11.14 -16.35 25.04
CA ARG A 84 11.78 -15.25 24.29
C ARG A 84 12.15 -15.65 22.86
N GLU A 85 12.34 -16.95 22.63
CA GLU A 85 12.61 -17.53 21.32
C GLU A 85 11.47 -17.30 20.31
N VAL A 86 10.21 -17.40 20.74
CA VAL A 86 9.04 -17.23 19.84
C VAL A 86 8.95 -15.79 19.32
N ILE A 87 9.34 -14.81 20.14
CA ILE A 87 9.38 -13.41 19.72
C ILE A 87 10.46 -13.21 18.67
N GLN A 88 11.62 -13.85 18.82
CA GLN A 88 12.71 -13.78 17.85
C GLN A 88 12.33 -14.47 16.54
N GLU A 89 11.66 -15.62 16.60
CA GLU A 89 11.10 -16.32 15.42
C GLU A 89 10.06 -15.44 14.71
N ALA A 90 9.16 -14.78 15.46
CA ALA A 90 8.18 -13.86 14.89
C ALA A 90 8.83 -12.64 14.21
N VAL A 91 9.94 -12.13 14.76
CA VAL A 91 10.72 -11.04 14.15
C VAL A 91 11.31 -11.50 12.81
N GLU A 92 11.92 -12.68 12.76
CA GLU A 92 12.52 -13.23 11.55
C GLU A 92 11.47 -13.51 10.47
N LEU A 93 10.35 -14.12 10.86
CA LEU A 93 9.21 -14.41 10.00
C LEU A 93 8.62 -13.14 9.38
N LEU A 94 8.32 -12.12 10.19
CA LEU A 94 7.79 -10.85 9.67
C LEU A 94 8.82 -10.12 8.81
N THR A 95 10.12 -10.27 9.10
CA THR A 95 11.18 -9.71 8.26
C THR A 95 11.18 -10.37 6.88
N GLN A 96 11.06 -11.69 6.80
CA GLN A 96 11.02 -12.44 5.53
C GLN A 96 9.78 -12.09 4.71
N ILE A 97 8.60 -12.02 5.34
CA ILE A 97 7.35 -11.70 4.65
C ILE A 97 7.34 -10.25 4.16
N SER A 98 7.69 -9.32 5.04
CA SER A 98 7.50 -7.89 4.77
C SER A 98 8.70 -7.22 4.08
N GLY A 99 9.88 -7.83 4.13
CA GLY A 99 11.14 -7.24 3.66
C GLY A 99 11.62 -6.07 4.55
N GLN A 100 10.99 -5.87 5.71
CA GLN A 100 11.30 -4.79 6.64
C GLN A 100 11.49 -5.35 8.05
N LYS A 101 12.51 -4.88 8.75
CA LYS A 101 12.75 -5.27 10.15
C LYS A 101 11.58 -4.78 11.03
N PRO A 102 10.86 -5.66 11.72
CA PRO A 102 9.72 -5.29 12.55
C PRO A 102 10.16 -4.75 13.91
N VAL A 103 9.23 -4.12 14.62
CA VAL A 103 9.42 -3.56 15.96
C VAL A 103 8.78 -4.49 16.99
N VAL A 104 9.54 -4.84 18.03
CA VAL A 104 9.04 -5.59 19.17
C VAL A 104 8.19 -4.68 20.05
N THR A 105 6.94 -5.05 20.29
CA THR A 105 6.00 -4.29 21.12
C THR A 105 6.15 -4.71 22.59
N LYS A 106 6.26 -3.71 23.46
CA LYS A 106 6.38 -3.90 24.91
C LYS A 106 5.08 -3.57 25.62
N ALA A 107 4.86 -4.28 26.72
CA ALA A 107 3.80 -4.03 27.68
C ALA A 107 3.88 -2.61 28.26
N ARG A 108 2.79 -1.84 28.19
CA ARG A 108 2.68 -0.50 28.80
C ARG A 108 2.20 -0.52 30.25
N LYS A 109 1.48 -1.56 30.66
CA LYS A 109 0.89 -1.68 31.99
C LYS A 109 1.13 -3.10 32.50
N SER A 110 1.32 -3.23 33.80
CA SER A 110 1.37 -4.52 34.47
C SER A 110 -0.06 -5.01 34.73
N ILE A 111 -0.38 -6.24 34.33
CA ILE A 111 -1.70 -6.85 34.53
C ILE A 111 -1.51 -8.27 35.04
N SER A 112 -1.88 -8.50 36.32
CA SER A 112 -1.65 -9.77 37.01
C SER A 112 -2.36 -10.96 36.36
N ASN A 113 -3.58 -10.76 35.84
CA ASN A 113 -4.37 -11.83 35.20
C ASN A 113 -3.65 -12.43 33.97
N PHE A 114 -2.90 -11.61 33.24
CA PHE A 114 -2.11 -12.05 32.08
C PHE A 114 -0.64 -12.36 32.43
N LYS A 115 -0.30 -12.35 33.73
CA LYS A 115 1.07 -12.52 34.25
C LYS A 115 2.09 -11.57 33.61
N LEU A 116 1.63 -10.36 33.28
CA LEU A 116 2.34 -9.42 32.42
C LEU A 116 2.87 -8.26 33.26
N ARG A 117 4.17 -7.96 33.12
CA ARG A 117 4.83 -6.82 33.75
C ARG A 117 5.17 -5.76 32.71
N GLU A 118 5.16 -4.50 33.13
CA GLU A 118 5.57 -3.38 32.29
C GLU A 118 6.98 -3.59 31.70
N GLY A 119 7.15 -3.24 30.43
CA GLY A 119 8.41 -3.39 29.71
C GLY A 119 8.68 -4.80 29.14
N MET A 120 7.88 -5.82 29.50
CA MET A 120 7.98 -7.14 28.88
C MET A 120 7.60 -7.10 27.40
N SER A 121 8.30 -7.86 26.56
CA SER A 121 7.95 -8.02 25.14
C SER A 121 6.70 -8.91 24.99
N VAL A 122 5.71 -8.45 24.23
CA VAL A 122 4.39 -9.11 24.09
C VAL A 122 4.09 -9.47 22.64
N GLY A 123 4.71 -8.78 21.68
CA GLY A 123 4.43 -9.05 20.28
C GLY A 123 5.39 -8.35 19.35
N VAL A 124 5.07 -8.43 18.07
CA VAL A 124 5.89 -7.90 16.98
C VAL A 124 4.97 -7.24 15.97
N CYS A 125 5.33 -6.02 15.55
CA CYS A 125 4.53 -5.24 14.61
C CYS A 125 5.41 -4.62 13.53
N VAL A 126 4.90 -4.57 12.30
CA VAL A 126 5.51 -3.85 11.18
C VAL A 126 4.45 -3.05 10.45
N THR A 127 4.79 -1.83 10.04
CA THR A 127 3.91 -0.99 9.22
C THR A 127 4.52 -0.79 7.84
N LEU A 128 3.82 -1.30 6.83
CA LEU A 128 4.19 -1.18 5.44
C LEU A 128 3.51 0.03 4.81
N ARG A 129 4.29 0.81 4.06
CA ARG A 129 3.84 1.99 3.31
C ARG A 129 4.48 2.00 1.92
N GLY A 130 3.90 2.81 1.02
CA GLY A 130 4.44 2.99 -0.32
C GLY A 130 4.50 1.68 -1.11
N PRO A 131 5.59 1.39 -1.84
CA PRO A 131 5.65 0.25 -2.76
C PRO A 131 5.61 -1.11 -2.04
N LEU A 132 6.24 -1.24 -0.87
CA LEU A 132 6.24 -2.50 -0.10
C LEU A 132 4.84 -2.94 0.32
N MET A 133 3.97 -1.97 0.64
CA MET A 133 2.56 -2.22 0.98
C MET A 133 1.80 -2.83 -0.20
N TYR A 134 1.93 -2.25 -1.41
CA TYR A 134 1.26 -2.78 -2.61
C TYR A 134 1.77 -4.18 -2.97
N ASN A 135 3.06 -4.44 -2.78
CA ASN A 135 3.65 -5.76 -3.06
C ASN A 135 3.22 -6.81 -2.05
N PHE A 136 3.15 -6.45 -0.77
CA PHE A 136 2.59 -7.32 0.24
C PHE A 136 1.12 -7.63 -0.06
N LEU A 137 0.30 -6.63 -0.36
CA LEU A 137 -1.12 -6.84 -0.64
C LEU A 137 -1.35 -7.69 -1.91
N TYR A 138 -0.57 -7.46 -2.96
CA TYR A 138 -0.63 -8.28 -4.17
C TYR A 138 -0.29 -9.74 -3.89
N ARG A 139 0.79 -10.01 -3.14
CA ARG A 139 1.17 -11.37 -2.74
C ARG A 139 0.10 -12.00 -1.85
N LEU A 140 -0.45 -11.22 -0.91
CA LEU A 140 -1.51 -11.68 -0.03
C LEU A 140 -2.70 -12.19 -0.84
N ILE A 141 -3.21 -11.38 -1.77
CA ILE A 141 -4.41 -11.69 -2.55
C ILE A 141 -4.17 -12.85 -3.53
N ASN A 142 -3.10 -12.79 -4.32
CA ASN A 142 -2.91 -13.71 -5.45
C ASN A 142 -2.22 -15.03 -5.07
N ILE A 143 -1.43 -15.04 -3.98
CA ILE A 143 -0.59 -16.19 -3.63
C ILE A 143 -1.00 -16.76 -2.28
N VAL A 144 -1.19 -15.91 -1.26
CA VAL A 144 -1.37 -16.38 0.12
C VAL A 144 -2.81 -16.84 0.38
N LEU A 145 -3.82 -16.04 0.05
CA LEU A 145 -5.22 -16.36 0.31
C LEU A 145 -5.66 -17.70 -0.32
N PRO A 146 -5.31 -18.03 -1.59
CA PRO A 146 -5.65 -19.32 -2.17
C PRO A 146 -4.98 -20.52 -1.49
N ARG A 147 -3.87 -20.30 -0.76
CA ARG A 147 -3.14 -21.34 -0.03
C ARG A 147 -3.64 -21.54 1.40
N VAL A 148 -4.55 -20.68 1.88
CA VAL A 148 -5.17 -20.85 3.20
C VAL A 148 -6.03 -22.12 3.18
N ARG A 149 -5.85 -23.00 4.18
CA ARG A 149 -6.66 -24.20 4.33
C ARG A 149 -8.13 -23.83 4.52
N ASP A 150 -9.03 -24.49 3.79
CA ASP A 150 -10.47 -24.26 3.80
C ASP A 150 -10.88 -22.80 3.45
N PHE A 151 -10.17 -22.19 2.50
CA PHE A 151 -10.46 -20.82 2.08
C PHE A 151 -11.83 -20.69 1.39
N ARG A 152 -12.78 -20.01 2.05
CA ARG A 152 -14.12 -19.71 1.51
C ARG A 152 -14.31 -18.25 1.09
N GLY A 153 -13.21 -17.49 1.03
CA GLY A 153 -13.25 -16.04 0.93
C GLY A 153 -13.07 -15.36 2.29
N VAL A 154 -12.73 -14.08 2.26
CA VAL A 154 -12.58 -13.26 3.46
C VAL A 154 -13.91 -12.63 3.88
N SER A 155 -14.13 -12.44 5.17
CA SER A 155 -15.39 -11.89 5.69
C SER A 155 -15.62 -10.46 5.21
N GLY A 156 -16.73 -10.21 4.53
CA GLY A 156 -17.16 -8.85 4.18
C GLY A 156 -17.63 -8.01 5.37
N LYS A 157 -17.64 -8.55 6.59
CA LYS A 157 -18.08 -7.87 7.82
C LYS A 157 -16.92 -7.36 8.69
N ALA A 158 -15.68 -7.62 8.31
CA ALA A 158 -14.50 -7.28 9.13
C ALA A 158 -14.00 -5.83 8.92
N PHE A 159 -14.92 -4.94 8.56
CA PHE A 159 -14.67 -3.49 8.47
C PHE A 159 -14.99 -2.81 9.80
N ASP A 160 -14.34 -1.69 10.06
CA ASP A 160 -14.41 -0.97 11.35
C ASP A 160 -15.41 0.21 11.36
N GLY A 161 -16.21 0.40 10.32
CA GLY A 161 -17.14 1.52 10.16
C GLY A 161 -16.51 2.78 9.57
N SER A 162 -15.17 2.86 9.56
CA SER A 162 -14.40 4.01 9.06
C SER A 162 -13.58 3.65 7.83
N GLY A 163 -13.97 2.60 7.09
CA GLY A 163 -13.31 2.21 5.85
C GLY A 163 -11.96 1.51 6.04
N ASN A 164 -11.65 0.98 7.22
CA ASN A 164 -10.48 0.11 7.41
C ASN A 164 -10.92 -1.34 7.52
N TYR A 165 -10.05 -2.23 7.02
CA TYR A 165 -10.33 -3.66 6.98
C TYR A 165 -9.30 -4.41 7.82
N SER A 166 -9.76 -5.32 8.68
CA SER A 166 -8.89 -6.15 9.50
C SER A 166 -9.18 -7.62 9.29
N MET A 167 -8.14 -8.44 9.15
CA MET A 167 -8.28 -9.88 9.08
C MET A 167 -7.17 -10.59 9.86
N GLY A 168 -7.51 -11.75 10.41
CA GLY A 168 -6.55 -12.66 11.03
C GLY A 168 -6.15 -13.77 10.06
N LEU A 169 -4.86 -14.14 10.10
CA LEU A 169 -4.34 -15.39 9.56
C LEU A 169 -3.85 -16.23 10.73
N SER A 170 -4.43 -17.42 10.88
CA SER A 170 -4.10 -18.32 11.99
C SER A 170 -2.75 -19.04 11.80
N ASP A 171 -2.31 -19.17 10.55
CA ASP A 171 -1.13 -19.94 10.19
C ASP A 171 -0.23 -19.13 9.26
N GLN A 172 1.07 -19.11 9.55
CA GLN A 172 2.10 -18.47 8.75
C GLN A 172 2.56 -19.30 7.55
N THR A 173 2.35 -20.61 7.54
CA THR A 173 2.88 -21.54 6.51
C THR A 173 2.34 -21.25 5.10
N VAL A 174 1.26 -20.48 5.03
CA VAL A 174 0.63 -19.97 3.80
C VAL A 174 1.58 -19.09 2.97
N PHE A 175 2.58 -18.46 3.59
CA PHE A 175 3.57 -17.64 2.91
C PHE A 175 4.66 -18.52 2.27
N PRO A 176 4.84 -18.49 0.93
CA PRO A 176 5.84 -19.30 0.25
C PRO A 176 7.28 -18.91 0.57
N GLU A 177 7.50 -17.71 1.10
CA GLU A 177 8.83 -17.23 1.47
C GLU A 177 9.39 -17.90 2.74
N LEU A 178 8.55 -18.58 3.52
CA LEU A 178 8.95 -19.22 4.76
C LEU A 178 9.44 -20.66 4.52
N ASN A 179 10.55 -21.01 5.18
CA ASN A 179 11.02 -22.39 5.24
C ASN A 179 10.26 -23.15 6.33
N LEU A 180 9.48 -24.14 5.92
CA LEU A 180 8.67 -24.97 6.82
C LEU A 180 9.51 -25.68 7.90
N ASP A 181 10.71 -26.13 7.54
CA ASP A 181 11.62 -26.84 8.46
C ASP A 181 12.13 -25.99 9.62
N LYS A 182 12.08 -24.65 9.47
CA LYS A 182 12.54 -23.71 10.51
C LYS A 182 11.42 -23.29 11.46
N ILE A 183 10.18 -23.62 11.15
CA ILE A 183 9.01 -23.22 11.94
C ILE A 183 8.87 -24.19 13.11
N LYS A 184 9.10 -23.70 14.32
CA LYS A 184 8.93 -24.49 15.56
C LYS A 184 7.56 -24.28 16.18
N HIS A 185 7.02 -23.07 16.04
CA HIS A 185 5.75 -22.67 16.65
C HIS A 185 4.79 -22.13 15.60
N THR A 186 3.52 -22.52 15.66
CA THR A 186 2.47 -21.89 14.85
C THR A 186 2.18 -20.49 15.41
N ILE A 187 2.40 -19.48 14.58
CA ILE A 187 2.32 -18.06 14.91
C ILE A 187 1.31 -17.42 13.96
N GLY A 188 0.17 -17.02 14.50
CA GLY A 188 -0.82 -16.24 13.78
C GLY A 188 -0.40 -14.78 13.58
N MET A 189 -1.05 -14.09 12.64
CA MET A 189 -0.87 -12.66 12.44
C MET A 189 -2.19 -11.97 12.13
N ASN A 190 -2.30 -10.72 12.56
CA ASN A 190 -3.38 -9.83 12.21
C ASN A 190 -2.88 -8.84 11.15
N ILE A 191 -3.66 -8.66 10.11
CA ILE A 191 -3.40 -7.76 9.00
C ILE A 191 -4.46 -6.67 9.03
N CYS A 192 -4.04 -5.43 9.25
CA CYS A 192 -4.91 -4.26 9.23
C CYS A 192 -4.58 -3.42 8.00
N ILE A 193 -5.53 -3.34 7.07
CA ILE A 193 -5.47 -2.53 5.86
C ILE A 193 -6.16 -1.20 6.14
N VAL A 194 -5.38 -0.12 6.13
CA VAL A 194 -5.89 1.23 6.38
C VAL A 194 -6.04 1.94 5.06
N THR A 195 -7.26 2.41 4.80
CA THR A 195 -7.60 3.14 3.59
C THR A 195 -7.92 4.60 3.92
N SER A 196 -8.08 5.44 2.90
CA SER A 196 -8.60 6.79 3.04
C SER A 196 -10.12 6.89 2.81
N ALA A 197 -10.80 5.75 2.62
CA ALA A 197 -12.25 5.73 2.49
C ALA A 197 -12.90 6.25 3.78
N SER A 198 -14.05 6.92 3.65
CA SER A 198 -14.81 7.36 4.82
C SER A 198 -15.88 6.36 5.22
N THR A 199 -16.26 5.46 4.30
CA THR A 199 -17.31 4.47 4.50
C THR A 199 -16.80 3.06 4.19
N ASP A 200 -17.42 2.07 4.85
CA ASP A 200 -17.08 0.66 4.64
C ASP A 200 -17.44 0.19 3.22
N GLU A 201 -18.48 0.75 2.61
CA GLU A 201 -18.84 0.43 1.24
C GLU A 201 -17.76 0.83 0.24
N GLU A 202 -17.19 2.03 0.41
CA GLU A 202 -16.10 2.53 -0.43
C GLU A 202 -14.85 1.68 -0.25
N ALA A 203 -14.51 1.33 0.99
CA ALA A 203 -13.36 0.50 1.29
C ALA A 203 -13.54 -0.93 0.74
N LYS A 204 -14.72 -1.53 0.93
CA LYS A 204 -15.04 -2.84 0.38
C LYS A 204 -14.96 -2.82 -1.13
N HIS A 205 -15.52 -1.80 -1.77
CA HIS A 205 -15.48 -1.68 -3.22
C HIS A 205 -14.05 -1.51 -3.75
N LEU A 206 -13.23 -0.67 -3.11
CA LEU A 206 -11.81 -0.52 -3.42
C LEU A 206 -11.07 -1.87 -3.34
N LEU A 207 -11.26 -2.62 -2.25
CA LEU A 207 -10.60 -3.91 -2.05
C LEU A 207 -11.09 -4.97 -3.04
N THR A 208 -12.38 -4.98 -3.38
CA THR A 208 -12.93 -5.88 -4.41
C THR A 208 -12.30 -5.61 -5.77
N LEU A 209 -12.16 -4.33 -6.17
CA LEU A 209 -11.50 -3.96 -7.43
C LEU A 209 -10.00 -4.29 -7.43
N MET A 210 -9.37 -4.31 -6.25
CA MET A 210 -7.99 -4.79 -6.08
C MET A 210 -7.87 -6.32 -6.12
N GLY A 211 -8.98 -7.05 -6.25
CA GLY A 211 -9.02 -8.51 -6.36
C GLY A 211 -9.22 -9.24 -5.04
N MET A 212 -9.60 -8.55 -3.96
CA MET A 212 -9.84 -9.18 -2.66
C MET A 212 -11.05 -10.14 -2.75
N PRO A 213 -10.86 -11.44 -2.47
CA PRO A 213 -11.93 -12.44 -2.58
C PRO A 213 -12.82 -12.41 -1.34
N PHE A 214 -13.89 -11.62 -1.35
CA PHE A 214 -14.88 -11.61 -0.27
C PHE A 214 -15.81 -12.83 -0.35
N ALA A 215 -16.04 -13.48 0.79
CA ALA A 215 -17.09 -14.48 0.95
C ALA A 215 -18.46 -13.78 0.85
N GLY A 216 -19.31 -14.27 -0.05
CA GLY A 216 -20.69 -13.81 -0.26
C GLY A 216 -21.66 -14.28 0.81
#